data_AF-A0A2E7M8T9-F1
#
_entry.id   AF-A0A2E7M8T9-F1
#
_cell.length_a   1.000
_cell.length_b   1.000
_cell.length_c   1.000
_cell.angle_alpha   90.00
_cell.angle_beta   90.00
_cell.angle_gamma   90.00
#
_symmetry.space_group_name_H-M   'P 1'
#
loop_
_entity.id
_entity.type
_entity.pdbx_description
1 polymer ?
#
loop_
_entity_poly.entity_id
_entity_poly.type
_entity_poly.pdbx_seq_one_letter_code
_entity_poly.pdbx_strand_id
1 'polypeptide(L)'
;MHLNMTISAALAACLILLVSCGGQGVEASPCVDMCETLIFDCRYAAFPDEESCLQGCGYNETEGGDIEGQLQCVEEASCDTFAIVECENLYGATSDD
;
A
#
# COMPACT_ATOMS: atom_id res chain seq x y z
N MET A 1 8.11 -35.24 47.73
CA MET A 1 7.19 -34.68 46.73
C MET A 1 7.24 -33.14 46.80
N HIS A 2 8.32 -32.48 46.37
CA HIS A 2 8.43 -31.00 46.41
C HIS A 2 9.40 -30.49 45.33
N LEU A 3 9.25 -30.92 44.07
CA LEU A 3 10.12 -30.45 42.98
C LEU A 3 9.40 -29.87 41.75
N ASN A 4 8.07 -29.75 41.75
CA ASN A 4 7.31 -29.36 40.55
C ASN A 4 6.69 -27.95 40.58
N MET A 5 6.97 -27.11 41.58
CA MET A 5 6.24 -25.85 41.77
C MET A 5 7.05 -24.57 41.55
N THR A 6 8.23 -24.65 40.94
CA THR A 6 9.08 -23.47 40.65
C THR A 6 9.36 -23.24 39.16
N ILE A 7 8.94 -24.15 38.27
CA ILE A 7 9.27 -24.07 36.84
C ILE A 7 8.31 -23.14 36.06
N SER A 8 7.13 -22.81 36.60
CA SER A 8 6.12 -22.01 35.88
C SER A 8 6.31 -20.49 35.92
N ALA A 9 7.20 -19.94 36.75
CA ALA A 9 7.33 -18.48 36.90
C ALA A 9 8.36 -17.84 35.95
N ALA A 10 9.30 -18.61 35.40
CA ALA A 10 10.38 -18.07 34.55
C ALA A 10 9.97 -17.92 33.06
N LEU A 11 8.94 -18.62 32.60
CA LEU A 11 8.50 -18.58 31.20
C LEU A 11 7.60 -17.39 30.85
N ALA A 12 6.95 -16.76 31.83
CA ALA A 12 5.99 -15.69 31.59
C ALA A 12 6.62 -14.30 31.36
N ALA A 13 7.88 -14.10 31.77
CA ALA A 13 8.53 -12.78 31.72
C ALA A 13 9.25 -12.49 30.39
N CYS A 14 9.50 -13.49 29.54
CA CYS A 14 10.25 -13.31 28.29
C CYS A 14 9.40 -12.98 27.05
N LEU A 15 8.06 -13.08 27.14
CA LEU A 15 7.17 -12.93 25.97
C LEU A 15 6.67 -11.50 25.72
N ILE A 16 7.01 -10.52 26.56
CA ILE A 16 6.47 -9.15 26.47
C ILE A 16 7.45 -8.18 25.77
N LEU A 17 8.67 -8.61 25.42
CA LEU A 17 9.73 -7.71 24.92
C LEU A 17 9.93 -7.69 23.38
N LEU A 18 9.02 -8.27 22.59
CA LEU A 18 9.20 -8.37 21.13
C LEU A 18 8.19 -7.58 20.28
N VAL A 19 7.32 -6.76 20.86
CA VAL A 19 6.40 -5.90 20.09
C VAL A 19 6.74 -4.43 20.31
N SER A 20 7.95 -4.05 19.92
CA SER A 20 8.25 -2.65 19.60
C SER A 20 9.47 -2.61 18.70
N CYS A 21 9.38 -3.28 17.55
CA CYS A 21 10.10 -2.83 16.38
C CYS A 21 9.23 -1.71 15.78
N GLY A 22 9.35 -0.51 16.34
CA GLY A 22 8.96 0.71 15.66
C GLY A 22 9.87 0.89 14.45
N GLY A 23 9.62 0.09 13.41
CA GLY A 23 10.02 0.46 12.07
C GLY A 23 9.43 1.83 11.83
N GLN A 24 10.28 2.80 11.55
CA GLN A 24 9.88 4.12 11.10
C GLN A 24 9.07 3.90 9.83
N GLY A 25 7.74 3.79 9.98
CA GLY A 25 6.83 3.68 8.87
C GLY A 25 6.95 4.98 8.12
N VAL A 26 7.68 4.95 7.01
CA VAL A 26 7.39 5.84 5.89
C VAL A 26 5.89 5.74 5.71
N GLU A 27 5.16 6.84 5.93
CA GLU A 27 3.74 6.84 5.63
C GLU A 27 3.62 6.43 4.17
N ALA A 28 3.02 5.26 3.92
CA ALA A 28 2.86 4.75 2.58
C ALA A 28 1.98 5.78 1.84
N SER A 29 2.56 6.41 0.83
CA SER A 29 1.83 7.33 -0.02
C SER A 29 0.76 6.53 -0.78
N PRO A 30 -0.43 7.09 -1.01
CA PRO A 30 -1.43 6.48 -1.89
C PRO A 30 -0.86 6.09 -3.26
N CYS A 31 0.16 6.80 -3.77
CA CYS A 31 0.87 6.41 -4.97
C CYS A 31 1.67 5.11 -4.83
N VAL A 32 2.31 4.88 -3.69
CA VAL A 32 3.08 3.64 -3.44
C VAL A 32 2.12 2.45 -3.44
N ASP A 33 1.06 2.51 -2.65
CA ASP A 33 0.08 1.43 -2.54
C ASP A 33 -0.63 1.15 -3.88
N MET A 34 -0.95 2.20 -4.64
CA MET A 34 -1.54 2.06 -5.97
C MET A 34 -0.57 1.41 -6.96
N CYS A 35 0.70 1.84 -6.96
CA CYS A 35 1.71 1.29 -7.84
C CYS A 35 2.07 -0.16 -7.49
N GLU A 36 2.11 -0.51 -6.20
CA GLU A 36 2.29 -1.91 -5.79
C GLU A 36 1.14 -2.78 -6.33
N THR A 37 -0.10 -2.32 -6.18
CA THR A 37 -1.28 -3.01 -6.71
C THR A 37 -1.20 -3.18 -8.23
N LEU A 38 -0.94 -2.09 -8.97
CA LEU A 38 -0.93 -2.11 -10.43
C LEU A 38 0.20 -2.98 -11.00
N ILE A 39 1.38 -2.96 -10.38
CA ILE A 39 2.58 -3.63 -10.91
C ILE A 39 2.72 -5.06 -10.39
N PHE A 40 2.61 -5.26 -9.08
CA PHE A 40 2.91 -6.57 -8.48
C PHE A 40 1.68 -7.48 -8.47
N ASP A 41 0.52 -6.94 -8.11
CA ASP A 41 -0.71 -7.74 -8.01
C ASP A 41 -1.39 -7.90 -9.38
N CYS A 42 -1.63 -6.79 -10.09
CA CYS A 42 -2.33 -6.79 -11.36
C CYS A 42 -1.40 -7.03 -12.56
N ARG A 43 -0.09 -6.81 -12.42
CA ARG A 43 0.92 -6.94 -13.50
C ARG A 43 0.53 -6.17 -14.76
N TYR A 44 0.09 -4.95 -14.56
CA TYR A 44 -0.48 -4.12 -15.60
C TYR A 44 0.60 -3.66 -16.59
N ALA A 45 0.46 -4.03 -17.87
CA ALA A 45 1.51 -3.83 -18.87
C ALA A 45 1.81 -2.33 -19.18
N ALA A 46 0.92 -1.42 -18.79
CA ALA A 46 1.14 0.02 -18.96
C ALA A 46 2.20 0.58 -18.00
N PHE A 47 2.50 -0.11 -16.90
CA PHE A 47 3.49 0.30 -15.90
C PHE A 47 4.67 -0.68 -15.92
N PRO A 48 5.73 -0.38 -16.68
CA PRO A 48 6.86 -1.30 -16.87
C PRO A 48 7.69 -1.52 -15.59
N ASP A 49 7.70 -0.54 -14.70
CA ASP A 49 8.43 -0.57 -13.43
C ASP A 49 7.84 0.41 -12.41
N GLU A 50 8.19 0.21 -11.14
CA GLU A 50 7.68 0.97 -9.99
C GLU A 50 8.01 2.47 -10.09
N GLU A 51 9.22 2.80 -10.54
CA GLU A 51 9.66 4.18 -10.67
C GLU A 51 8.78 4.95 -11.68
N SER A 52 8.54 4.36 -12.85
CA SER A 52 7.68 4.96 -13.88
C SER A 52 6.25 5.17 -13.41
N CYS A 53 5.70 4.23 -12.63
CA CYS A 53 4.37 4.38 -12.04
C CYS A 53 4.32 5.51 -11.01
N LEU A 54 5.30 5.56 -10.10
CA LEU A 54 5.38 6.61 -9.08
C LEU A 54 5.55 7.99 -9.70
N GLN A 55 6.33 8.12 -10.78
CA GLN A 55 6.47 9.37 -11.52
C GLN A 55 5.14 9.81 -12.14
N GLY A 56 4.39 8.90 -12.77
CA GLY A 56 3.06 9.19 -13.32
C GLY A 56 2.05 9.60 -12.25
N CYS A 57 2.03 8.88 -11.12
CA CYS A 57 1.15 9.20 -10.00
C CYS A 57 1.48 10.56 -9.38
N GLY A 58 2.77 10.83 -9.13
CA GLY A 58 3.22 12.12 -8.62
C GLY A 58 2.91 13.27 -9.58
N TYR A 59 3.01 13.05 -10.90
CA TYR A 59 2.57 14.03 -11.88
C TYR A 59 1.06 14.29 -11.78
N ASN A 60 0.23 13.25 -11.74
CA ASN A 60 -1.22 13.39 -11.56
C ASN A 60 -1.56 14.17 -10.29
N GLU A 61 -0.88 13.90 -9.17
CA GLU A 61 -1.08 14.63 -7.91
C GLU A 61 -0.74 16.11 -8.07
N THR A 62 0.38 16.44 -8.72
CA THR A 62 0.78 17.83 -8.95
C THR A 62 -0.17 18.60 -9.87
N GLU A 63 -0.85 17.90 -10.77
CA GLU A 63 -1.86 18.47 -11.67
C GLU A 63 -3.27 18.46 -11.05
N GLY A 64 -3.39 18.10 -9.76
CA GLY A 64 -4.64 18.19 -9.00
C GLY A 64 -5.53 16.96 -9.04
N GLY A 65 -5.01 15.81 -9.48
CA GLY A 65 -5.69 14.52 -9.37
C GLY A 65 -5.93 14.10 -7.92
N ASP A 66 -7.02 13.37 -7.69
CA ASP A 66 -7.40 12.78 -6.41
C ASP A 66 -6.81 11.37 -6.29
N ILE A 67 -5.56 11.28 -5.81
CA ILE A 67 -4.85 9.99 -5.74
C ILE A 67 -5.49 9.04 -4.73
N GLU A 68 -6.02 9.54 -3.61
CA GLU A 68 -6.72 8.70 -2.63
C GLU A 68 -7.99 8.10 -3.23
N GLY A 69 -8.78 8.91 -3.95
CA GLY A 69 -9.95 8.42 -4.69
C GLY A 69 -9.58 7.44 -5.79
N GLN A 70 -8.48 7.71 -6.52
CA GLN A 70 -7.98 6.82 -7.56
C GLN A 70 -7.55 5.46 -7.00
N LEU A 71 -6.79 5.45 -5.89
CA LEU A 71 -6.37 4.22 -5.21
C LEU A 71 -7.59 3.38 -4.80
N GLN A 72 -8.56 3.97 -4.12
CA GLN A 72 -9.76 3.25 -3.70
C GLN A 72 -10.50 2.64 -4.91
N CYS A 73 -10.64 3.40 -5.99
CA CYS A 73 -11.28 2.91 -7.21
C CYS A 73 -10.49 1.75 -7.85
N VAL A 74 -9.16 1.83 -7.89
CA VAL A 74 -8.28 0.77 -8.41
C VAL A 74 -8.39 -0.52 -7.57
N GLU A 75 -8.47 -0.41 -6.25
CA GLU A 75 -8.70 -1.55 -5.36
C GLU A 75 -10.05 -2.22 -5.66
N GLU A 76 -11.12 -1.43 -5.80
CA GLU A 76 -12.46 -1.92 -6.14
C GLU A 76 -12.53 -2.55 -7.54
N ALA A 77 -11.77 -2.01 -8.50
CA ALA A 77 -11.67 -2.52 -9.87
C ALA A 77 -11.10 -3.94 -9.94
N SER A 78 -10.39 -4.43 -8.90
CA SER A 78 -9.92 -5.82 -8.81
C SER A 78 -9.15 -6.29 -10.06
N CYS A 79 -8.21 -5.46 -10.53
CA CYS A 79 -7.42 -5.67 -11.76
C CYS A 79 -8.21 -5.71 -13.07
N ASP A 80 -9.49 -5.32 -13.09
CA ASP A 80 -10.21 -5.10 -14.33
C ASP A 80 -9.62 -3.89 -15.08
N THR A 81 -9.10 -4.16 -16.26
CA THR A 81 -8.38 -3.18 -17.09
C THR A 81 -9.25 -1.98 -17.46
N PHE A 82 -10.52 -2.21 -17.80
CA PHE A 82 -11.39 -1.12 -18.21
C PHE A 82 -11.80 -0.28 -17.01
N ALA A 83 -12.12 -0.91 -15.87
CA ALA A 83 -12.43 -0.20 -14.64
C ALA A 83 -11.25 0.64 -14.14
N ILE A 84 -10.01 0.14 -14.21
CA ILE A 84 -8.81 0.92 -13.85
C ILE A 84 -8.66 2.17 -14.72
N VAL A 85 -8.90 2.05 -16.04
CA VAL A 85 -8.88 3.21 -16.94
C VAL A 85 -10.01 4.18 -16.60
N GLU A 86 -11.19 3.70 -16.22
CA GLU A 86 -12.27 4.56 -15.75
C GLU A 86 -11.90 5.29 -14.45
N CYS A 87 -11.19 4.64 -13.52
CA CYS A 87 -10.65 5.28 -12.32
C CYS A 87 -9.69 6.42 -12.66
N GLU A 88 -8.78 6.21 -13.61
CA GLU A 88 -7.85 7.26 -14.07
C GLU A 88 -8.60 8.45 -14.71
N ASN A 89 -9.65 8.20 -15.49
CA ASN A 89 -10.44 9.29 -16.07
C ASN A 89 -11.27 10.06 -15.04
N LEU A 90 -11.70 9.40 -13.95
CA LEU A 90 -12.55 10.00 -12.93
C LEU A 90 -11.75 10.79 -11.89
N TYR A 91 -10.57 10.29 -11.53
CA TYR A 91 -9.77 10.81 -10.41
C TYR A 91 -8.40 11.34 -10.83
N GLY A 92 -7.90 10.99 -12.03
CA GLY A 92 -6.64 11.49 -12.54
C GLY A 92 -6.69 12.99 -12.88
N ALA A 93 -5.55 13.55 -13.25
CA ALA A 93 -5.49 14.95 -13.63
C ALA A 93 -6.31 15.21 -14.89
N THR A 94 -7.21 16.19 -14.80
CA THR A 94 -7.95 16.68 -15.98
C THR A 94 -7.10 17.70 -16.70
N SER A 95 -6.72 17.40 -17.93
CA SER A 95 -6.11 18.36 -18.86
C SER A 95 -7.20 19.23 -19.49
N ASP A 96 -7.90 20.00 -18.67
CA ASP A 96 -8.77 21.07 -19.16
C ASP A 96 -7.90 22.32 -19.38
N ASP A 97 -7.40 22.48 -20.62
CA ASP A 97 -6.91 23.76 -21.18
C ASP A 97 -7.98 24.88 -21.11
#